data_AF-A0A418SI56-F1
#
_entry.id   AF-A0A418SI56-F1
#
_cell.length_a   1.000
_cell.length_b   1.000
_cell.length_c   1.000
_cell.angle_alpha   90.00
_cell.angle_beta   90.00
_cell.angle_gamma   90.00
#
_symmetry.space_group_name_H-M   'P 1'
#
loop_
_entity.id
_entity.type
_entity.pdbx_description
1 polymer ?
#
loop_
_entity_poly.entity_id
_entity_poly.type
_entity_poly.pdbx_seq_one_letter_code
_entity_poly.pdbx_strand_id
1 'polypeptide(L)'
;MVEDYSEIGHWLATQSRAQCTALATRAALRALGFSIIGKVTSKSDQLVLLGTFRALICASSTHSGTDRDLQNACDLAAKRGPNNFAPADAALYAARSAAEEESSRYLFAAESALNTAGIAFSVGSQSLEKEIIRDANSAAKFDLMTLEVSVPPELQIELDRYADGKDNLLKSAEHWFFWSRWYDRAMSGNLLPWDLQRGIALIPDDIWRQGPEAVAERIAEIEARFEVKQKLCALQAERALQAATSRHGIGGNAPPEPIELPVEA
;
A
#
# COMPACT_ATOMS: atom_id res chain seq x y z
N MET A 1 -21.47 12.63 -10.23
CA MET A 1 -20.55 13.40 -9.37
C MET A 1 -21.16 13.31 -7.99
N VAL A 2 -20.37 13.02 -6.96
CA VAL A 2 -20.84 12.96 -5.57
C VAL A 2 -20.83 14.38 -5.02
N GLU A 3 -21.97 14.88 -4.57
CA GLU A 3 -22.11 16.23 -4.03
C GLU A 3 -22.18 16.23 -2.49
N ASP A 4 -22.71 15.16 -1.90
CA ASP A 4 -22.87 14.99 -0.46
C ASP A 4 -22.41 13.60 0.03
N TYR A 5 -22.04 13.51 1.31
CA TYR A 5 -21.59 12.26 1.93
C TYR A 5 -22.71 11.21 1.96
N SER A 6 -23.97 11.61 2.07
CA SER A 6 -25.11 10.68 2.02
C SER A 6 -25.22 9.93 0.68
N GLU A 7 -24.64 10.45 -0.40
CA GLU A 7 -24.62 9.82 -1.72
C GLU A 7 -23.52 8.75 -1.87
N ILE A 8 -22.56 8.66 -0.93
CA ILE A 8 -21.42 7.76 -1.02
C ILE A 8 -21.86 6.29 -1.10
N GLY A 9 -22.90 5.88 -0.36
CA GLY A 9 -23.41 4.51 -0.42
C GLY A 9 -23.92 4.15 -1.82
N HIS A 10 -24.66 5.07 -2.46
CA HIS A 10 -25.11 4.91 -3.84
C HIS A 10 -23.94 4.91 -4.83
N TRP A 11 -22.95 5.77 -4.61
CA TRP A 11 -21.75 5.80 -5.43
C TRP A 11 -21.00 4.45 -5.35
N LEU A 12 -20.71 3.96 -4.14
CA LEU A 12 -20.03 2.68 -3.91
C LEU A 12 -20.71 1.53 -4.66
N ALA A 13 -22.05 1.47 -4.62
CA ALA A 13 -22.83 0.43 -5.30
C ALA A 13 -22.63 0.37 -6.82
N THR A 14 -22.13 1.45 -7.43
CA THR A 14 -21.84 1.53 -8.88
C THR A 14 -20.37 1.28 -9.23
N GLN A 15 -19.49 1.19 -8.23
CA GLN A 15 -18.05 1.08 -8.45
C GLN A 15 -17.55 -0.36 -8.39
N SER A 16 -16.34 -0.56 -8.92
CA SER A 16 -15.63 -1.83 -8.78
C SER A 16 -15.20 -2.08 -7.32
N ARG A 17 -15.00 -3.35 -6.95
CA ARG A 17 -14.42 -3.73 -5.65
C ARG A 17 -13.09 -3.02 -5.39
N ALA A 18 -12.22 -2.94 -6.41
CA ALA A 18 -10.92 -2.29 -6.28
C ALA A 18 -11.04 -0.81 -5.89
N GLN A 19 -11.97 -0.07 -6.50
CA GLN A 19 -12.24 1.33 -6.16
C GLN A 19 -12.83 1.48 -4.75
N CYS A 20 -13.78 0.62 -4.37
CA CYS A 20 -14.36 0.62 -3.02
C CYS A 20 -13.27 0.38 -1.96
N THR A 21 -12.44 -0.64 -2.16
CA THR A 21 -11.32 -0.97 -1.27
C THR A 21 -10.27 0.13 -1.22
N ALA A 22 -9.94 0.75 -2.36
CA ALA A 22 -9.00 1.87 -2.39
C ALA A 22 -9.53 3.08 -1.60
N LEU A 23 -10.81 3.43 -1.76
CA LEU A 23 -11.44 4.51 -1.00
C LEU A 23 -11.45 4.20 0.51
N ALA A 24 -11.86 2.99 0.89
CA ALA A 24 -11.84 2.52 2.28
C ALA A 24 -10.43 2.55 2.89
N THR A 25 -9.42 2.10 2.14
CA THR A 25 -8.01 2.11 2.57
C THR A 25 -7.51 3.53 2.79
N ARG A 26 -7.83 4.47 1.89
CA ARG A 26 -7.45 5.88 2.03
C ARG A 26 -8.11 6.55 3.24
N ALA A 27 -9.38 6.26 3.50
CA ALA A 27 -10.05 6.76 4.69
C ALA A 27 -9.42 6.20 5.98
N ALA A 28 -9.10 4.90 6.00
CA ALA A 28 -8.41 4.27 7.12
C ALA A 28 -6.97 4.80 7.32
N LEU A 29 -6.24 5.11 6.25
CA LEU A 29 -4.93 5.78 6.32
C LEU A 29 -5.04 7.15 6.99
N ARG A 30 -6.00 7.97 6.59
CA ARG A 30 -6.23 9.28 7.24
C ARG A 30 -6.57 9.10 8.72
N ALA A 31 -7.44 8.14 9.06
CA ALA A 31 -7.80 7.83 10.44
C ALA A 31 -6.62 7.35 11.28
N LEU A 32 -5.71 6.56 10.69
CA LEU A 32 -4.53 6.06 11.38
C LEU A 32 -3.61 7.21 11.82
N GLY A 33 -3.46 8.26 11.00
CA GLY A 33 -2.66 9.45 11.36
C GLY A 33 -2.99 10.01 12.74
N PHE A 34 -4.29 10.12 13.07
CA PHE A 34 -4.78 10.60 14.37
C PHE A 34 -4.40 9.70 15.53
N SER A 35 -4.42 8.41 15.27
CA SER A 35 -4.16 7.39 16.27
C SER A 35 -2.69 7.26 16.59
N ILE A 36 -1.86 7.43 15.56
CA ILE A 36 -0.42 7.52 15.67
C ILE A 36 -0.01 8.72 16.56
N ILE A 37 -0.76 9.83 16.53
CA ILE A 37 -0.56 11.01 17.39
C ILE A 37 -0.83 10.70 18.89
N GLY A 38 -1.59 9.64 19.20
CA GLY A 38 -1.84 9.19 20.58
C GLY A 38 -0.65 8.43 21.19
N LYS A 39 -0.47 8.52 22.52
CA LYS A 39 0.58 7.76 23.22
C LYS A 39 0.27 6.26 23.22
N VAL A 40 0.82 5.53 22.25
CA VAL A 40 0.90 4.05 22.28
C VAL A 40 1.89 3.68 23.39
N THR A 41 1.39 3.34 24.58
CA THR A 41 2.24 3.13 25.76
C THR A 41 2.32 1.67 26.19
N SER A 42 1.32 0.86 25.85
CA SER A 42 1.25 -0.54 26.27
C SER A 42 1.59 -1.51 25.15
N LYS A 43 2.02 -2.72 25.52
CA LYS A 43 2.20 -3.84 24.59
C LYS A 43 0.91 -4.17 23.84
N SER A 44 -0.25 -4.00 24.47
CA SER A 44 -1.55 -4.20 23.82
C SER A 44 -1.75 -3.19 22.69
N ASP A 45 -1.47 -1.91 22.94
CA ASP A 45 -1.63 -0.85 21.93
C ASP A 45 -0.69 -1.08 20.74
N GLN A 46 0.54 -1.54 20.99
CA GLN A 46 1.48 -1.92 19.93
C GLN A 46 0.95 -3.07 19.06
N LEU A 47 0.33 -4.08 19.66
CA LEU A 47 -0.27 -5.20 18.91
C LEU A 47 -1.49 -4.77 18.10
N VAL A 48 -2.29 -3.84 18.63
CA VAL A 48 -3.41 -3.22 17.91
C VAL A 48 -2.86 -2.45 16.71
N LEU A 49 -1.89 -1.56 16.92
CA LEU A 49 -1.26 -0.77 15.86
C LEU A 49 -0.64 -1.65 14.77
N LEU A 50 0.08 -2.72 15.16
CA LEU A 50 0.64 -3.68 14.22
C LEU A 50 -0.45 -4.38 13.40
N GLY A 51 -1.58 -4.72 14.04
CA GLY A 51 -2.76 -5.27 13.37
C GLY A 51 -3.35 -4.29 12.36
N THR A 52 -3.43 -3.00 12.71
CA THR A 52 -3.88 -1.93 11.82
C THR A 52 -3.00 -1.83 10.58
N PHE A 53 -1.67 -1.81 10.75
CA PHE A 53 -0.73 -1.79 9.64
C PHE A 53 -0.85 -3.01 8.74
N ARG A 54 -1.00 -4.21 9.34
CA ARG A 54 -1.26 -5.44 8.57
C ARG A 54 -2.52 -5.30 7.72
N ALA A 55 -3.61 -4.84 8.31
CA ALA A 55 -4.88 -4.71 7.61
C ALA A 55 -4.76 -3.72 6.45
N LEU A 56 -4.11 -2.57 6.66
CA LEU A 56 -3.90 -1.58 5.60
C LEU A 56 -3.00 -2.09 4.48
N ILE A 57 -1.86 -2.72 4.78
CA ILE A 57 -0.96 -3.22 3.73
C ILE A 57 -1.59 -4.38 2.96
N CYS A 58 -2.43 -5.21 3.60
CA CYS A 58 -3.20 -6.22 2.92
C CYS A 58 -4.23 -5.58 1.98
N ALA A 59 -5.02 -4.61 2.47
CA ALA A 59 -6.02 -3.90 1.69
C ALA A 59 -5.39 -3.18 0.49
N SER A 60 -4.30 -2.44 0.69
CA SER A 60 -3.57 -1.77 -0.39
C SER A 60 -3.05 -2.78 -1.41
N SER A 61 -2.49 -3.92 -1.00
CA SER A 61 -1.92 -4.91 -1.93
C SER A 61 -2.93 -5.51 -2.92
N THR A 62 -4.23 -5.49 -2.58
CA THR A 62 -5.28 -6.03 -3.46
C THR A 62 -5.69 -5.11 -4.62
N HIS A 63 -5.24 -3.85 -4.63
CA HIS A 63 -5.57 -2.92 -5.71
C HIS A 63 -5.04 -3.38 -7.08
N SER A 64 -3.97 -4.18 -7.10
CA SER A 64 -3.27 -4.58 -8.34
C SER A 64 -3.77 -5.89 -8.95
N GLY A 65 -4.75 -6.60 -8.35
CA GLY A 65 -5.27 -7.82 -8.95
C GLY A 65 -6.00 -8.79 -8.01
N THR A 66 -6.48 -9.90 -8.57
CA THR A 66 -7.14 -11.00 -7.86
C THR A 66 -6.11 -12.05 -7.45
N ASP A 67 -5.61 -11.93 -6.22
CA ASP A 67 -4.72 -12.92 -5.61
C ASP A 67 -5.40 -13.55 -4.39
N ARG A 68 -5.64 -14.86 -4.47
CA ARG A 68 -6.35 -15.62 -3.43
C ARG A 68 -5.58 -15.68 -2.12
N ASP A 69 -4.25 -15.71 -2.18
CA ASP A 69 -3.42 -15.70 -0.97
C ASP A 69 -3.54 -14.33 -0.28
N LEU A 70 -3.59 -13.24 -1.05
CA LEU A 70 -3.82 -11.90 -0.49
C LEU A 70 -5.23 -11.75 0.08
N GLN A 71 -6.26 -12.31 -0.55
CA GLN A 71 -7.61 -12.33 0.02
C GLN A 71 -7.64 -13.06 1.37
N ASN A 72 -6.98 -14.23 1.46
CA ASN A 72 -6.85 -14.96 2.72
C ASN A 72 -6.09 -14.16 3.78
N ALA A 73 -5.02 -13.46 3.40
CA ALA A 73 -4.28 -12.59 4.30
C ALA A 73 -5.12 -11.41 4.79
N CYS A 74 -5.92 -10.80 3.92
CA CYS A 74 -6.89 -9.76 4.26
C CYS A 74 -7.94 -10.27 5.26
N ASP A 75 -8.51 -11.45 5.03
CA ASP A 75 -9.48 -12.08 5.93
C ASP A 75 -8.87 -12.38 7.30
N LEU A 76 -7.64 -12.92 7.35
CA LEU A 76 -6.91 -13.11 8.60
C LEU A 76 -6.62 -11.80 9.33
N ALA A 77 -6.27 -10.74 8.61
CA ALA A 77 -6.06 -9.43 9.19
C ALA A 77 -7.38 -8.88 9.77
N ALA A 78 -8.49 -8.99 9.03
CA ALA A 78 -9.82 -8.50 9.40
C ALA A 78 -10.52 -9.30 10.52
N LYS A 79 -10.02 -10.51 10.83
CA LYS A 79 -10.52 -11.37 11.92
C LYS A 79 -9.99 -10.97 13.30
N ARG A 80 -9.00 -10.07 13.39
CA ARG A 80 -8.69 -9.44 14.68
C ARG A 80 -9.94 -8.66 15.12
N GLY A 81 -10.47 -9.00 16.29
CA GLY A 81 -11.72 -8.44 16.79
C GLY A 81 -11.66 -6.91 16.87
N PRO A 82 -12.83 -6.25 16.79
CA PRO A 82 -12.89 -4.80 16.92
C PRO A 82 -12.27 -4.40 18.26
N ASN A 83 -11.39 -3.41 18.21
CA ASN A 83 -10.83 -2.81 19.41
C ASN A 83 -11.62 -1.52 19.69
N ASN A 84 -11.60 -0.98 20.91
CA ASN A 84 -12.17 0.35 21.18
C ASN A 84 -11.32 1.49 20.54
N PHE A 85 -10.84 1.26 19.31
CA PHE A 85 -9.83 2.03 18.61
C PHE A 85 -10.25 2.17 17.14
N ALA A 86 -11.02 3.22 16.86
CA ALA A 86 -11.68 3.42 15.57
C ALA A 86 -10.74 3.30 14.35
N PRO A 87 -9.48 3.77 14.38
CA PRO A 87 -8.60 3.59 13.23
C PRO A 87 -8.17 2.15 12.95
N ALA A 88 -8.06 1.30 13.98
CA ALA A 88 -7.90 -0.14 13.74
C ALA A 88 -9.13 -0.70 13.04
N ASP A 89 -10.32 -0.40 13.56
CA ASP A 89 -11.58 -0.90 13.00
C ASP A 89 -11.77 -0.46 11.54
N ALA A 90 -11.46 0.81 11.22
CA ALA A 90 -11.48 1.31 9.84
C ALA A 90 -10.53 0.51 8.92
N ALA A 91 -9.31 0.22 9.37
CA ALA A 91 -8.37 -0.60 8.61
C ALA A 91 -8.84 -2.06 8.46
N LEU A 92 -9.42 -2.65 9.50
CA LEU A 92 -9.98 -3.99 9.47
C LEU A 92 -11.13 -4.09 8.46
N TYR A 93 -12.01 -3.08 8.42
CA TYR A 93 -13.07 -3.00 7.42
C TYR A 93 -12.54 -2.78 6.00
N ALA A 94 -11.48 -1.98 5.82
CA ALA A 94 -10.82 -1.86 4.53
C ALA A 94 -10.24 -3.20 4.05
N ALA A 95 -9.59 -3.95 4.94
CA ALA A 95 -9.12 -5.32 4.65
C ALA A 95 -10.28 -6.28 4.36
N ARG A 96 -11.40 -6.16 5.06
CA ARG A 96 -12.59 -6.98 4.78
C ARG A 96 -13.17 -6.67 3.39
N SER A 97 -13.25 -5.40 3.01
CA SER A 97 -13.65 -5.00 1.64
C SER A 97 -12.74 -5.62 0.58
N ALA A 98 -11.45 -5.77 0.87
CA ALA A 98 -10.49 -6.41 -0.01
C ALA A 98 -10.67 -7.94 -0.12
N ALA A 99 -11.05 -8.60 0.98
CA ALA A 99 -11.21 -10.04 1.06
C ALA A 99 -12.50 -10.55 0.40
N GLU A 100 -13.59 -9.78 0.51
CA GLU A 100 -14.93 -10.23 0.12
C GLU A 100 -15.12 -10.27 -1.41
N GLU A 101 -15.83 -11.30 -1.89
CA GLU A 101 -16.18 -11.47 -3.31
C GLU A 101 -17.64 -11.11 -3.59
N GLU A 102 -18.49 -11.18 -2.56
CA GLU A 102 -19.91 -10.84 -2.67
C GLU A 102 -20.11 -9.32 -2.63
N SER A 103 -20.83 -8.78 -3.62
CA SER A 103 -21.06 -7.34 -3.75
C SER A 103 -21.65 -6.68 -2.52
N SER A 104 -22.65 -7.28 -1.91
CA SER A 104 -23.27 -6.76 -0.68
C SER A 104 -22.25 -6.60 0.47
N ARG A 105 -21.29 -7.53 0.59
CA ARG A 105 -20.35 -7.60 1.71
C ARG A 105 -19.19 -6.65 1.57
N TYR A 106 -18.57 -6.55 0.39
CA TYR A 106 -17.49 -5.58 0.23
C TYR A 106 -18.00 -4.14 0.29
N LEU A 107 -19.22 -3.87 -0.19
CA LEU A 107 -19.85 -2.54 -0.08
C LEU A 107 -20.09 -2.16 1.38
N PHE A 108 -20.69 -3.07 2.15
CA PHE A 108 -20.91 -2.86 3.58
C PHE A 108 -19.60 -2.65 4.34
N ALA A 109 -18.56 -3.42 4.02
CA ALA A 109 -17.25 -3.27 4.63
C ALA A 109 -16.60 -1.93 4.25
N ALA A 110 -16.67 -1.50 2.99
CA ALA A 110 -16.16 -0.20 2.56
C ALA A 110 -16.89 0.94 3.29
N GLU A 111 -18.22 0.91 3.35
CA GLU A 111 -19.02 1.91 4.07
C GLU A 111 -18.69 1.94 5.57
N SER A 112 -18.55 0.76 6.19
CA SER A 112 -18.14 0.65 7.60
C SER A 112 -16.76 1.25 7.85
N ALA A 113 -15.81 1.07 6.92
CA ALA A 113 -14.49 1.69 7.02
C ALA A 113 -14.58 3.22 7.00
N LEU A 114 -15.40 3.78 6.10
CA LEU A 114 -15.59 5.23 5.97
C LEU A 114 -16.26 5.82 7.22
N ASN A 115 -17.32 5.19 7.71
CA ASN A 115 -18.03 5.65 8.91
C ASN A 115 -17.13 5.57 10.14
N THR A 116 -16.37 4.48 10.29
CA THR A 116 -15.45 4.32 11.43
C THR A 116 -14.27 5.28 11.34
N ALA A 117 -13.77 5.54 10.13
CA ALA A 117 -12.79 6.61 9.92
C ALA A 117 -13.39 7.96 10.37
N GLY A 118 -14.64 8.29 10.03
CA GLY A 118 -15.30 9.51 10.52
C GLY A 118 -15.37 9.62 12.05
N ILE A 119 -15.66 8.52 12.75
CA ILE A 119 -15.69 8.49 14.23
C ILE A 119 -14.32 8.85 14.83
N ALA A 120 -13.22 8.47 14.20
CA ALA A 120 -11.88 8.83 14.67
C ALA A 120 -11.61 10.34 14.64
N PHE A 121 -12.41 11.12 13.91
CA PHE A 121 -12.24 12.56 13.66
C PHE A 121 -13.23 13.38 14.48
N SER A 122 -13.33 13.12 15.79
CA SER A 122 -14.27 13.79 16.70
C SER A 122 -14.31 15.32 16.59
N VAL A 123 -13.21 15.93 16.14
CA VAL A 123 -13.11 17.34 15.71
C VAL A 123 -12.64 17.34 14.25
N GLY A 124 -13.56 17.27 13.28
CA GLY A 124 -13.19 17.30 11.85
C GLY A 124 -13.92 16.34 10.90
N SER A 125 -14.97 15.62 11.33
CA SER A 125 -15.77 14.73 10.45
C SER A 125 -16.14 15.37 9.11
N GLN A 126 -16.61 16.62 9.11
CA GLN A 126 -16.95 17.34 7.87
C GLN A 126 -15.76 17.56 6.93
N SER A 127 -14.55 17.75 7.47
CA SER A 127 -13.34 17.87 6.66
C SER A 127 -12.94 16.52 6.06
N LEU A 128 -13.08 15.42 6.81
CA LEU A 128 -12.86 14.07 6.28
C LEU A 128 -13.87 13.74 5.17
N GLU A 129 -15.15 14.01 5.39
CA GLU A 129 -16.22 13.78 4.42
C GLU A 129 -15.93 14.47 3.09
N LYS A 130 -15.46 15.72 3.13
CA LYS A 130 -15.01 16.45 1.93
C LYS A 130 -13.88 15.74 1.19
N GLU A 131 -12.88 15.23 1.91
CA GLU A 131 -11.78 14.49 1.28
C GLU A 131 -12.22 13.12 0.74
N ILE A 132 -13.19 12.46 1.39
CA ILE A 132 -13.81 11.23 0.86
C ILE A 132 -14.58 11.52 -0.43
N ILE A 133 -15.40 12.57 -0.46
CA ILE A 133 -16.14 13.01 -1.66
C ILE A 133 -15.15 13.37 -2.79
N ARG A 134 -14.05 14.05 -2.46
CA ARG A 134 -12.99 14.39 -3.41
C ARG A 134 -12.34 13.15 -4.02
N ASP A 135 -12.01 12.16 -3.19
CA ASP A 135 -11.46 10.89 -3.65
C ASP A 135 -12.47 10.15 -4.54
N ALA A 136 -13.73 10.03 -4.12
CA ALA A 136 -14.80 9.40 -4.91
C ALA A 136 -14.96 10.04 -6.30
N ASN A 137 -14.92 11.38 -6.37
CA ASN A 137 -14.97 12.11 -7.64
C ASN A 137 -13.70 11.93 -8.49
N SER A 138 -12.54 11.70 -7.86
CA SER A 138 -11.26 11.48 -8.55
C SER A 138 -11.12 10.06 -9.12
N ALA A 139 -11.80 9.08 -8.53
CA ALA A 139 -11.73 7.66 -8.92
C ALA A 139 -12.19 7.37 -10.36
N ALA A 140 -12.93 8.29 -10.97
CA ALA A 140 -13.35 8.19 -12.37
C ALA A 140 -12.20 8.44 -13.36
N LYS A 141 -11.10 9.07 -12.91
CA LYS A 141 -9.98 9.51 -13.76
C LYS A 141 -8.63 8.95 -13.35
N PHE A 142 -8.49 8.56 -12.09
CA PHE A 142 -7.22 8.20 -11.49
C PHE A 142 -7.32 6.92 -10.67
N ASP A 143 -6.21 6.19 -10.60
CA ASP A 143 -6.03 5.16 -9.58
C ASP A 143 -5.84 5.84 -8.22
N LEU A 144 -6.83 5.69 -7.35
CA LEU A 144 -6.84 6.29 -6.02
C LEU A 144 -5.62 5.93 -5.18
N MET A 145 -5.02 4.76 -5.36
CA MET A 145 -3.83 4.36 -4.59
C MET A 145 -2.54 5.05 -5.06
N THR A 146 -2.59 5.75 -6.21
CA THR A 146 -1.46 6.54 -6.75
C THR A 146 -1.57 8.03 -6.44
N LEU A 147 -2.71 8.47 -5.91
CA LEU A 147 -2.92 9.86 -5.52
C LEU A 147 -2.40 10.11 -4.11
N GLU A 148 -1.85 11.30 -3.87
CA GLU A 148 -1.60 11.78 -2.53
C GLU A 148 -2.89 11.75 -1.70
N VAL A 149 -2.79 11.24 -0.48
CA VAL A 149 -3.86 11.24 0.51
C VAL A 149 -3.86 12.61 1.15
N SER A 150 -4.71 13.49 0.65
CA SER A 150 -4.86 14.83 1.23
C SER A 150 -5.33 14.72 2.67
N VAL A 151 -4.60 15.41 3.55
CA VAL A 151 -4.94 15.54 4.96
C VAL A 151 -5.58 16.91 5.16
N PRO A 152 -6.76 16.99 5.78
CA PRO A 152 -7.36 18.27 6.13
C PRO A 152 -6.40 19.19 6.90
N PRO A 153 -6.36 20.51 6.61
CA PRO A 153 -5.42 21.44 7.24
C PRO A 153 -5.46 21.45 8.77
N GLU A 154 -6.64 21.21 9.36
CA GLU A 154 -6.82 21.15 10.81
C GLU A 154 -5.96 20.04 11.46
N LEU A 155 -5.60 19.03 10.66
CA LEU A 155 -4.92 17.82 11.07
C LEU A 155 -3.46 17.83 10.69
N GLN A 156 -3.10 18.63 9.69
CA GLN A 156 -1.71 18.84 9.33
C GLN A 156 -0.91 19.34 10.55
N ILE A 157 -1.49 20.23 11.35
CA ILE A 157 -0.86 20.75 12.58
C ILE A 157 -0.59 19.65 13.61
N GLU A 158 -1.51 18.68 13.74
CA GLU A 158 -1.34 17.56 14.67
C GLU A 158 -0.33 16.53 14.14
N LEU A 159 -0.33 16.26 12.83
CA LEU A 159 0.67 15.42 12.18
C LEU A 159 2.07 16.05 12.28
N ASP A 160 2.19 17.36 12.08
CA ASP A 160 3.44 18.10 12.22
C ASP A 160 3.96 18.01 13.67
N ARG A 161 3.07 18.16 14.66
CA ARG A 161 3.42 17.93 16.08
C ARG A 161 3.91 16.51 16.35
N TYR A 162 3.34 15.51 15.68
CA TYR A 162 3.80 14.13 15.79
C TYR A 162 5.14 13.88 15.09
N ALA A 163 5.38 14.52 13.95
CA ALA A 163 6.64 14.42 13.22
C ALA A 163 7.83 14.86 14.09
N ASP A 164 7.62 15.84 14.97
CA ASP A 164 8.67 16.42 15.83
C ASP A 164 8.73 15.84 17.26
N GLY A 165 7.77 14.99 17.64
CA GLY A 165 7.62 14.47 19.00
C GLY A 165 8.63 13.37 19.37
N LYS A 166 9.33 13.51 20.50
CA LYS A 166 10.21 12.46 21.07
C LYS A 166 9.48 11.17 21.47
N ASP A 167 8.16 11.23 21.65
CA ASP A 167 7.28 10.11 22.01
C ASP A 167 6.71 9.37 20.78
N ASN A 168 7.15 9.73 19.57
CA ASN A 168 6.70 9.11 18.32
C ASN A 168 7.16 7.65 18.24
N LEU A 169 6.25 6.69 18.46
CA LEU A 169 6.56 5.26 18.44
C LEU A 169 7.18 4.81 17.10
N LEU A 170 6.73 5.42 15.99
CA LEU A 170 7.23 5.09 14.65
C LEU A 170 8.68 5.53 14.43
N LYS A 171 9.18 6.48 15.23
CA LYS A 171 10.56 7.00 15.17
C LYS A 171 11.42 6.57 16.37
N SER A 172 10.82 6.12 17.47
CA SER A 172 11.53 5.83 18.72
C SER A 172 12.03 4.40 18.85
N ALA A 173 11.48 3.45 18.08
CA ALA A 173 11.87 2.04 18.12
C ALA A 173 12.17 1.49 16.73
N GLU A 174 13.30 0.77 16.62
CA GLU A 174 13.87 0.30 15.35
C GLU A 174 12.90 -0.57 14.53
N HIS A 175 12.11 -1.41 15.23
CA HIS A 175 11.14 -2.30 14.60
C HIS A 175 9.91 -1.58 13.99
N TRP A 176 9.75 -0.26 14.19
CA TRP A 176 8.68 0.53 13.56
C TRP A 176 9.14 1.38 12.38
N PHE A 177 10.44 1.49 12.09
CA PHE A 177 10.94 2.34 11.01
C PHE A 177 10.37 1.97 9.64
N PHE A 178 10.20 0.67 9.38
CA PHE A 178 9.54 0.21 8.17
C PHE A 178 8.14 0.83 8.03
N TRP A 179 7.34 0.79 9.10
CA TRP A 179 5.96 1.26 9.11
C TRP A 179 5.86 2.77 8.98
N SER A 180 6.79 3.52 9.59
CA SER A 180 6.90 4.97 9.36
C SER A 180 7.10 5.27 7.88
N ARG A 181 8.14 4.67 7.27
CA ARG A 181 8.48 4.89 5.86
C ARG A 181 7.35 4.41 4.94
N TRP A 182 6.71 3.28 5.25
CA TRP A 182 5.59 2.76 4.49
C TRP A 182 4.38 3.71 4.56
N TYR A 183 4.06 4.23 5.75
CA TYR A 183 2.95 5.15 5.94
C TYR A 183 3.16 6.45 5.17
N ASP A 184 4.34 7.07 5.25
CA ASP A 184 4.67 8.29 4.51
C ASP A 184 4.53 8.08 2.98
N ARG A 185 4.97 6.91 2.50
CA ARG A 185 4.82 6.49 1.10
C ARG A 185 3.37 6.27 0.70
N ALA A 186 2.58 5.63 1.56
CA ALA A 186 1.15 5.43 1.31
C ALA A 186 0.38 6.75 1.29
N MET A 187 0.71 7.67 2.19
CA MET A 187 0.12 9.01 2.24
C MET A 187 0.50 9.85 1.02
N SER A 188 1.70 9.70 0.47
CA SER A 188 2.14 10.41 -0.74
C SER A 188 1.66 9.79 -2.06
N GLY A 189 0.88 8.70 -2.02
CA GLY A 189 0.45 7.98 -3.23
C GLY A 189 1.59 7.20 -3.91
N ASN A 190 2.75 7.06 -3.26
CA ASN A 190 3.92 6.35 -3.78
C ASN A 190 4.13 5.04 -3.02
N LEU A 191 3.17 4.12 -3.12
CA LEU A 191 3.25 2.82 -2.47
C LEU A 191 4.54 2.04 -2.83
N LEU A 192 4.89 1.08 -1.97
CA LEU A 192 5.97 0.15 -2.27
C LEU A 192 5.65 -0.68 -3.54
N PRO A 193 6.66 -1.18 -4.27
CA PRO A 193 6.43 -2.09 -5.38
C PRO A 193 5.51 -3.25 -4.98
N TRP A 194 4.57 -3.61 -5.86
CA TRP A 194 3.53 -4.59 -5.53
C TRP A 194 4.08 -5.92 -5.01
N ASP A 195 5.11 -6.47 -5.66
CA ASP A 195 5.81 -7.69 -5.23
C ASP A 195 6.30 -7.61 -3.76
N LEU A 196 6.78 -6.45 -3.34
CA LEU A 196 7.26 -6.21 -1.97
C LEU A 196 6.09 -6.10 -1.00
N GLN A 197 5.05 -5.32 -1.31
CA GLN A 197 3.85 -5.24 -0.46
C GLN A 197 3.20 -6.62 -0.29
N ARG A 198 3.07 -7.36 -1.40
CA ARG A 198 2.56 -8.73 -1.40
C ARG A 198 3.37 -9.63 -0.49
N GLY A 199 4.70 -9.58 -0.58
CA GLY A 199 5.58 -10.38 0.29
C GLY A 199 5.33 -10.10 1.78
N ILE A 200 5.11 -8.83 2.14
CA ILE A 200 4.86 -8.42 3.53
C ILE A 200 3.44 -8.78 3.99
N ALA A 201 2.43 -8.57 3.14
CA ALA A 201 1.04 -8.95 3.42
C ALA A 201 0.91 -10.46 3.67
N LEU A 202 1.69 -11.28 2.96
CA LEU A 202 1.71 -12.74 3.09
C LEU A 202 2.64 -13.26 4.21
N ILE A 203 3.16 -12.40 5.09
CA ILE A 203 3.84 -12.86 6.29
C ILE A 203 2.89 -13.79 7.08
N PRO A 204 3.35 -15.00 7.46
CA PRO A 204 2.54 -15.94 8.22
C PRO A 204 1.92 -15.36 9.51
N ASP A 205 0.69 -15.76 9.81
CA ASP A 205 -0.08 -15.23 10.95
C ASP A 205 0.58 -15.46 12.30
N ASP A 206 1.32 -16.55 12.46
CA ASP A 206 2.09 -16.88 13.66
C ASP A 206 3.21 -15.85 13.91
N ILE A 207 3.86 -15.33 12.87
CA ILE A 207 4.84 -14.24 13.01
C ILE A 207 4.15 -12.95 13.45
N TRP A 208 2.99 -12.62 12.86
CA TRP A 208 2.20 -11.45 13.28
C TRP A 208 1.72 -11.51 14.74
N ARG A 209 1.56 -12.72 15.30
CA ARG A 209 1.19 -12.92 16.72
C ARG A 209 2.38 -12.82 17.67
N GLN A 210 3.60 -13.02 17.18
CA GLN A 210 4.81 -12.91 18.00
C GLN A 210 5.11 -11.46 18.41
N GLY A 211 4.75 -10.48 17.56
CA GLY A 211 4.85 -9.06 17.89
C GLY A 211 5.63 -8.25 16.86
N PRO A 212 5.83 -6.95 17.12
CA PRO A 212 6.42 -6.03 16.15
C PRO A 212 7.89 -6.36 15.84
N GLU A 213 8.67 -6.87 16.78
CA GLU A 213 10.07 -7.25 16.55
C GLU A 213 10.20 -8.40 15.54
N ALA A 214 9.45 -9.50 15.75
CA ALA A 214 9.48 -10.66 14.85
C ALA A 214 8.98 -10.31 13.44
N VAL A 215 7.98 -9.42 13.34
CA VAL A 215 7.50 -8.92 12.05
C VAL A 215 8.56 -8.05 11.38
N ALA A 216 9.23 -7.16 12.12
CA ALA A 216 10.28 -6.31 11.56
C ALA A 216 11.47 -7.12 11.02
N GLU A 217 11.93 -8.13 11.76
CA GLU A 217 12.96 -9.06 11.28
C GLU A 217 12.53 -9.74 9.98
N ARG A 218 11.29 -10.25 9.94
CA ARG A 218 10.75 -10.91 8.74
C ARG A 218 10.64 -9.95 7.55
N ILE A 219 10.25 -8.70 7.78
CA ILE A 219 10.19 -7.67 6.75
C ILE A 219 11.59 -7.37 6.20
N ALA A 220 12.60 -7.24 7.06
CA ALA A 220 13.97 -6.98 6.65
C ALA A 220 14.50 -8.09 5.72
N GLU A 221 14.18 -9.36 6.02
CA GLU A 221 14.51 -10.47 5.12
C GLU A 221 13.80 -10.37 3.77
N ILE A 222 12.54 -9.95 3.74
CA ILE A 222 11.76 -9.79 2.50
C ILE A 222 12.35 -8.66 1.66
N GLU A 223 12.70 -7.53 2.28
CA GLU A 223 13.35 -6.40 1.60
C GLU A 223 14.70 -6.81 1.00
N ALA A 224 15.54 -7.51 1.75
CA ALA A 224 16.83 -7.99 1.28
C ALA A 224 16.69 -8.93 0.07
N ARG A 225 15.76 -9.88 0.14
CA ARG A 225 15.48 -10.79 -1.01
C ARG A 225 14.97 -10.03 -2.21
N PHE A 226 14.11 -9.04 -2.00
CA PHE A 226 13.55 -8.22 -3.06
C PHE A 226 14.62 -7.36 -3.75
N GLU A 227 15.54 -6.76 -3.00
CA GLU A 227 16.66 -6.00 -3.54
C GLU A 227 17.57 -6.89 -4.41
N VAL A 228 17.91 -8.08 -3.94
CA VAL A 228 18.69 -9.05 -4.72
C VAL A 228 17.98 -9.43 -6.02
N LYS A 229 16.66 -9.70 -5.96
CA LYS A 229 15.85 -10.00 -7.15
C LYS A 229 15.89 -8.86 -8.16
N GLN A 230 15.75 -7.61 -7.71
CA GLN A 230 15.82 -6.44 -8.60
C GLN A 230 17.18 -6.31 -9.28
N LYS A 231 18.29 -6.44 -8.53
CA LYS A 231 19.64 -6.36 -9.09
C LYS A 231 19.89 -7.45 -10.14
N LEU A 232 19.42 -8.68 -9.87
CA LEU A 232 19.51 -9.77 -10.84
C LEU A 232 18.73 -9.48 -12.13
N CYS A 233 17.50 -8.98 -12.02
CA CYS A 233 16.71 -8.59 -13.19
C CYS A 233 17.39 -7.47 -14.00
N ALA A 234 17.95 -6.45 -13.34
CA ALA A 234 18.67 -5.37 -14.00
C ALA A 234 19.90 -5.87 -14.77
N LEU A 235 20.71 -6.74 -14.16
CA LEU A 235 21.88 -7.35 -14.80
C LEU A 235 21.50 -8.23 -15.99
N GLN A 236 20.40 -8.97 -15.88
CA GLN A 236 19.88 -9.78 -17.00
C GLN A 236 19.42 -8.91 -18.17
N ALA A 237 18.74 -7.80 -17.88
CA ALA A 237 18.30 -6.84 -18.90
C ALA A 237 19.49 -6.18 -19.62
N GLU A 238 20.51 -5.77 -18.87
CA GLU A 238 21.74 -5.20 -19.43
C GLU A 238 22.47 -6.21 -20.33
N ARG A 239 22.61 -7.46 -19.87
CA ARG A 239 23.23 -8.53 -20.66
C ARG A 239 22.45 -8.82 -21.94
N ALA A 240 21.12 -8.81 -21.89
CA ALA A 240 20.27 -9.01 -23.06
C ALA A 240 20.45 -7.88 -24.09
N LEU A 241 20.57 -6.64 -23.62
CA LEU A 241 20.85 -5.48 -24.48
C LEU A 241 22.23 -5.59 -25.14
N GLN A 242 23.27 -5.94 -24.38
CA GLN A 242 24.62 -6.14 -24.91
C GLN A 242 24.64 -7.25 -25.98
N ALA A 243 23.97 -8.37 -25.75
CA ALA A 243 23.88 -9.47 -26.72
C ALA A 243 23.15 -9.07 -28.03
N ALA A 244 22.16 -8.18 -27.95
CA ALA A 244 21.46 -7.66 -29.12
C ALA A 244 22.37 -6.72 -29.95
N THR A 245 23.18 -5.89 -29.29
CA THR A 245 24.13 -4.98 -29.93
C THR A 245 25.31 -5.73 -30.57
N SER A 246 25.84 -6.76 -29.92
CA SER A 246 26.96 -7.57 -30.45
C SER A 246 26.60 -8.37 -31.71
N ARG A 247 25.32 -8.62 -31.99
CA ARG A 247 24.87 -9.32 -33.22
C ARG A 247 24.99 -8.47 -34.49
N HIS A 248 25.12 -7.14 -34.40
CA HIS A 248 25.21 -6.25 -35.57
C HIS A 248 26.64 -5.78 -35.88
N GLY A 249 27.66 -6.19 -35.12
CA GLY A 249 28.97 -5.52 -35.15
C GLY A 249 30.23 -6.34 -35.49
N ILE A 250 30.20 -7.67 -35.45
CA ILE A 250 31.46 -8.47 -35.57
C ILE A 250 31.24 -9.67 -36.49
N GLY A 251 31.14 -9.39 -37.78
CA GLY A 251 30.93 -10.44 -38.79
C GLY A 251 31.14 -9.97 -40.23
N GLY A 252 31.95 -8.92 -40.44
CA GLY A 252 32.39 -8.52 -41.77
C GLY A 252 33.50 -9.44 -42.27
N ASN A 253 33.18 -10.71 -42.53
CA ASN A 253 34.07 -11.56 -43.32
C ASN A 253 33.85 -11.20 -44.80
N ALA A 254 34.26 -9.99 -45.18
CA ALA A 254 34.34 -9.62 -46.59
C ALA A 254 35.42 -10.52 -47.22
N PRO A 255 35.08 -11.32 -48.24
CA PRO A 255 36.09 -12.09 -48.96
C PRO A 255 37.16 -11.12 -49.48
N PRO A 256 38.46 -11.45 -49.41
CA PRO A 256 39.50 -10.61 -49.98
C PRO A 256 39.24 -10.39 -51.47
N GLU A 257 39.51 -9.17 -51.95
CA GLU A 257 39.31 -8.79 -53.34
C GLU A 257 40.09 -9.74 -54.28
N PRO A 258 39.53 -10.09 -55.46
CA PRO A 258 40.21 -10.95 -56.41
C PRO A 258 41.52 -10.29 -56.88
N ILE A 259 42.62 -11.04 -56.84
CA ILE A 259 43.91 -10.60 -57.38
C ILE A 259 43.76 -10.52 -58.90
N GLU A 260 43.82 -9.31 -59.46
CA GLU A 260 43.93 -9.12 -60.92
C GLU A 260 45.28 -9.68 -61.38
N LEU A 261 45.23 -10.82 -62.09
CA LEU A 261 46.41 -11.36 -62.75
C LEU A 261 46.69 -10.53 -64.02
N PRO A 262 47.97 -10.25 -64.34
CA PRO A 262 48.30 -9.47 -65.53
C PRO A 262 47.87 -10.23 -66.78
N VAL A 263 47.20 -9.52 -67.70
CA VAL A 263 46.89 -10.04 -69.02
C VAL A 263 48.21 -10.16 -69.80
N GLU A 264 48.67 -11.39 -70.02
CA GLU A 264 49.73 -11.66 -70.98
C GLU A 264 49.17 -11.62 -72.42
N ALA A 265 49.86 -10.83 -73.24
CA ALA A 265 49.86 -10.71 -74.71
C ALA A 265 48.65 -10.04 -75.39
#